data_AF-A0A8T4JF27-F1
#
_entry.id   AF-A0A8T4JF27-F1
#
_cell.length_a   1.000
_cell.length_b   1.000
_cell.length_c   1.000
_cell.angle_alpha   90.00
_cell.angle_beta   90.00
_cell.angle_gamma   90.00
#
_symmetry.space_group_name_H-M   'P 1'
#
loop_
_entity.id
_entity.type
_entity.pdbx_description
1 polymer ?
#
loop_
_entity_poly.entity_id
_entity_poly.type
_entity_poly.pdbx_seq_one_letter_code
_entity_poly.pdbx_strand_id
1 'polypeptide(L)'
;MKQVTKADRHSGLTIQKIFTKGDTDPFTKIKFEKRSSVIRNPDGSVVFELKDIEIPTSWSQVATDIIAQKYFRKAGVPQLDEEGNLVLDKDGNTKLGPEMSAKQAVTRLAGCWRWWGEKYGYFASEEDAQKFQDEITYMLITQMVAPNSPQWFNTGLKWAYNITGRPQGHYYADPLTGQVSKSEDAYTRPQPHACFIQHIK
;
A
#
# COMPACT_ATOMS: atom_id res chain seq x y z
N MET A 1 0.09 27.28 20.78
CA MET A 1 -0.63 26.00 20.59
C MET A 1 -2.10 26.23 20.88
N LYS A 2 -2.98 26.28 19.87
CA LYS A 2 -4.43 26.30 20.10
C LYS A 2 -4.91 24.84 20.10
N GLN A 3 -5.37 24.38 21.26
CA GLN A 3 -6.09 23.12 21.40
C GLN A 3 -7.32 23.17 20.48
N VAL A 4 -7.47 22.14 19.65
CA VAL A 4 -8.72 21.90 18.93
C VAL A 4 -9.77 21.59 20.00
N THR A 5 -10.70 22.52 20.20
CA THR A 5 -11.77 22.39 21.19
C THR A 5 -12.74 21.29 20.77
N LYS A 6 -13.12 20.47 21.74
CA LYS A 6 -13.91 19.22 21.65
C LYS A 6 -15.34 19.37 21.09
N ALA A 7 -15.73 20.54 20.59
CA ALA A 7 -17.13 20.97 20.49
C ALA A 7 -17.78 20.92 19.10
N ASP A 8 -17.07 20.54 18.03
CA ASP A 8 -17.67 20.28 16.70
C ASP A 8 -17.21 18.91 16.15
N ARG A 9 -17.24 17.87 17.01
CA ARG A 9 -17.05 16.50 16.54
C ARG A 9 -18.27 16.10 15.71
N HIS A 10 -18.19 16.27 14.39
CA HIS A 10 -18.91 15.36 13.50
C HIS A 10 -18.63 13.94 14.01
N SER A 11 -19.68 13.17 14.29
CA SER A 11 -19.56 11.73 14.48
C SER A 11 -18.82 11.21 13.24
N GLY A 12 -17.61 10.66 13.41
CA GLY A 12 -16.80 10.21 12.29
C GLY A 12 -17.52 9.17 11.43
N LEU A 13 -16.87 8.71 10.37
CA LEU A 13 -17.43 7.69 9.49
C LEU A 13 -17.69 6.40 10.27
N THR A 14 -18.94 5.93 10.22
CA THR A 14 -19.31 4.57 10.60
C THR A 14 -19.26 3.68 9.36
N ILE A 15 -18.67 2.50 9.50
CA ILE A 15 -18.41 1.60 8.37
C ILE A 15 -19.18 0.30 8.59
N GLN A 16 -19.83 -0.18 7.54
CA GLN A 16 -20.53 -1.47 7.55
C GLN A 16 -19.68 -2.49 6.81
N LYS A 17 -19.55 -3.70 7.38
CA LYS A 17 -18.94 -4.84 6.67
C LYS A 17 -19.96 -5.41 5.70
N ILE A 18 -19.65 -5.41 4.41
CA ILE A 18 -20.49 -5.97 3.35
C ILE A 18 -19.86 -7.27 2.83
N PHE A 19 -18.54 -7.26 2.59
CA PHE A 19 -17.82 -8.38 1.98
C PHE A 19 -17.07 -9.24 3.00
N THR A 20 -16.59 -8.63 4.07
CA THR A 20 -15.92 -9.30 5.18
C THR A 20 -16.91 -9.65 6.29
N LYS A 21 -16.60 -10.66 7.12
CA LYS A 21 -17.50 -11.11 8.20
C LYS A 21 -16.71 -11.35 9.49
N GLY A 22 -17.23 -10.81 10.60
CA GLY A 22 -16.61 -10.94 11.93
C GLY A 22 -15.16 -10.46 11.93
N ASP A 23 -14.34 -11.06 12.79
CA ASP A 23 -12.91 -10.73 12.95
C ASP A 23 -12.01 -11.62 12.09
N THR A 24 -12.51 -12.11 10.95
CA THR A 24 -11.73 -12.95 10.04
C THR A 24 -10.82 -12.10 9.16
N ASP A 25 -9.57 -12.51 9.00
CA ASP A 25 -8.62 -11.88 8.06
C ASP A 25 -9.23 -11.83 6.64
N PRO A 26 -9.24 -10.66 5.98
CA PRO A 26 -9.79 -10.50 4.63
C PRO A 26 -9.23 -11.47 3.57
N PHE A 27 -8.02 -12.00 3.79
CA PHE A 27 -7.38 -12.95 2.89
C PHE A 27 -7.81 -14.41 3.11
N THR A 28 -8.41 -14.77 4.26
CA THR A 28 -8.70 -16.18 4.63
C THR A 28 -9.55 -16.92 3.59
N LYS A 29 -10.48 -16.23 2.92
CA LYS A 29 -11.38 -16.85 1.94
C LYS A 29 -10.84 -16.86 0.51
N ILE A 30 -9.61 -16.38 0.31
CA ILE A 30 -9.00 -16.24 -1.00
C ILE A 30 -7.93 -17.31 -1.14
N LYS A 31 -8.04 -18.10 -2.20
CA LYS A 31 -7.01 -19.07 -2.54
C LYS A 31 -5.85 -18.35 -3.20
N PHE A 32 -4.65 -18.60 -2.71
CA PHE A 32 -3.40 -18.08 -3.29
C PHE A 32 -2.58 -19.22 -3.87
N GLU A 33 -1.73 -18.88 -4.85
CA GLU A 33 -0.70 -19.76 -5.38
C GLU A 33 0.58 -18.99 -5.69
N LYS A 34 1.69 -19.72 -5.78
CA LYS A 34 2.97 -19.17 -6.19
C LYS A 34 3.04 -19.16 -7.72
N ARG A 35 3.33 -18.00 -8.31
CA ARG A 35 3.58 -17.85 -9.76
C ARG A 35 4.90 -17.15 -9.99
N SER A 36 5.43 -17.26 -11.21
CA SER A 36 6.60 -16.50 -11.63
C SER A 36 6.21 -15.48 -12.69
N SER A 37 6.82 -14.30 -12.65
CA SER A 37 6.77 -13.33 -13.72
C SER A 37 8.14 -13.26 -14.39
N VAL A 38 8.18 -13.54 -15.70
CA VAL A 38 9.42 -13.57 -16.48
C VAL A 38 9.21 -12.80 -17.77
N ILE A 39 10.08 -11.82 -18.01
CA ILE A 39 10.09 -11.04 -19.24
C ILE A 39 11.36 -11.39 -20.00
N ARG A 40 11.18 -11.79 -21.25
CA ARG A 40 12.28 -12.15 -22.15
C ARG A 40 12.36 -11.17 -23.32
N ASN A 41 13.57 -10.93 -23.79
CA ASN A 41 13.83 -10.31 -25.07
C ASN A 41 13.45 -11.26 -26.22
N PRO A 42 13.32 -10.76 -27.47
CA PRO A 42 13.11 -11.61 -28.65
C PRO A 42 14.19 -12.68 -28.85
N ASP A 43 15.41 -12.44 -28.37
CA ASP A 43 16.52 -13.41 -28.40
C ASP A 43 16.45 -14.47 -27.29
N GLY A 44 15.42 -14.43 -26.43
CA GLY A 44 15.20 -15.36 -25.33
C GLY A 44 15.89 -14.99 -24.01
N SER A 45 16.76 -13.97 -23.99
CA SER A 45 17.43 -13.51 -22.76
C SER A 45 16.44 -12.90 -21.77
N VAL A 46 16.67 -13.09 -20.46
CA VAL A 46 15.77 -12.64 -19.40
C VAL A 46 16.07 -11.17 -19.05
N VAL A 47 15.06 -10.32 -19.18
CA VAL A 47 15.12 -8.88 -18.84
C VAL A 47 14.71 -8.64 -17.39
N PHE A 48 13.71 -9.39 -16.93
CA PHE A 48 13.19 -9.29 -15.57
C PHE A 48 12.63 -10.64 -15.18
N GLU A 49 12.90 -11.05 -13.96
CA GLU A 49 12.39 -12.28 -13.39
C GLU A 49 12.09 -12.08 -11.91
N LEU A 50 10.89 -12.47 -11.50
CA LEU A 50 10.49 -12.55 -10.11
C LEU A 50 9.72 -13.86 -9.91
N LYS A 51 10.33 -14.79 -9.18
CA LYS A 51 9.80 -16.14 -8.97
C LYS A 51 9.01 -16.23 -7.68
N ASP A 52 8.17 -17.25 -7.62
CA ASP A 52 7.50 -17.70 -6.41
C ASP A 52 6.70 -16.60 -5.68
N ILE A 53 6.12 -15.68 -6.44
CA ILE A 53 5.27 -14.62 -5.90
C ILE A 53 3.89 -15.15 -5.58
N GLU A 54 3.39 -14.79 -4.39
CA GLU A 54 2.10 -15.23 -3.90
C GLU A 54 0.98 -14.32 -4.44
N ILE A 55 0.12 -14.87 -5.29
CA ILE A 55 -0.94 -14.15 -6.00
C ILE A 55 -2.27 -14.93 -5.85
N PRO A 56 -3.44 -14.26 -5.82
CA PRO A 56 -4.73 -14.96 -5.84
C PRO A 56 -4.87 -15.83 -7.08
N THR A 57 -5.39 -17.05 -6.93
CA THR A 57 -5.59 -17.98 -8.06
C THR A 57 -6.54 -17.42 -9.12
N SER A 58 -7.45 -16.51 -8.72
CA SER A 58 -8.40 -15.83 -9.61
C SER A 58 -7.75 -14.81 -10.54
N TRP A 59 -6.55 -14.31 -10.24
CA TRP A 59 -5.87 -13.35 -11.10
C TRP A 59 -5.37 -14.04 -12.37
N SER A 60 -5.28 -13.31 -13.47
CA SER A 60 -4.64 -13.81 -14.69
C SER A 60 -3.11 -13.77 -14.59
N GLN A 61 -2.42 -14.49 -15.49
CA GLN A 61 -0.97 -14.35 -15.63
C GLN A 61 -0.59 -12.90 -16.01
N VAL A 62 -1.38 -12.24 -16.86
CA VAL A 62 -1.15 -10.83 -17.22
C VAL A 62 -1.22 -9.92 -15.99
N ALA A 63 -2.20 -10.12 -15.10
CA ALA A 63 -2.29 -9.37 -13.84
C ALA A 63 -1.07 -9.65 -12.92
N THR A 64 -0.63 -10.91 -12.88
CA THR A 64 0.58 -11.36 -12.17
C THR A 64 1.82 -10.63 -12.69
N ASP A 65 1.98 -10.55 -14.01
CA ASP A 65 3.12 -9.88 -14.63
C ASP A 65 3.09 -8.36 -14.41
N ILE A 66 1.92 -7.74 -14.53
CA ILE A 66 1.76 -6.29 -14.30
C ILE A 66 2.09 -5.94 -12.85
N ILE A 67 1.54 -6.66 -11.86
CA ILE A 67 1.81 -6.35 -10.46
C ILE A 67 3.29 -6.57 -10.13
N ALA A 68 3.86 -7.69 -10.58
CA ALA A 68 5.26 -8.02 -10.34
C ALA A 68 6.20 -6.98 -10.98
N GLN A 69 5.92 -6.55 -12.21
CA GLN A 69 6.79 -5.63 -12.94
C GLN A 69 6.64 -4.19 -12.45
N LYS A 70 5.41 -3.70 -12.30
CA LYS A 70 5.12 -2.27 -12.11
C LYS A 70 4.87 -1.89 -10.66
N TYR A 71 4.10 -2.69 -9.94
CA TYR A 71 3.48 -2.24 -8.68
C TYR A 71 4.16 -2.78 -7.42
N PHE A 72 4.80 -3.93 -7.50
CA PHE A 72 5.64 -4.42 -6.42
C PHE A 72 6.84 -3.51 -6.22
N ARG A 73 7.03 -3.10 -4.97
CA ARG A 73 8.25 -2.43 -4.54
C ARG A 73 9.43 -3.38 -4.78
N LYS A 74 10.49 -2.90 -5.42
CA LYS A 74 11.62 -3.74 -5.87
C LYS A 74 12.70 -3.99 -4.82
N ALA A 75 12.79 -3.15 -3.79
CA ALA A 75 13.83 -3.22 -2.78
C ALA A 75 13.42 -2.47 -1.51
N GLY A 76 14.06 -2.84 -0.39
CA GLY A 76 13.88 -2.20 0.92
C GLY A 76 12.75 -2.79 1.76
N VAL A 77 12.11 -3.86 1.28
CA VAL A 77 11.03 -4.55 2.00
C VAL A 77 11.64 -5.66 2.87
N PRO A 78 11.37 -5.69 4.18
CA PRO A 78 11.78 -6.80 5.03
C PRO A 78 11.30 -8.14 4.50
N GLN A 79 12.22 -9.10 4.36
CA GLN A 79 11.89 -10.44 3.89
C GLN A 79 11.48 -11.31 5.07
N LEU A 80 10.42 -12.09 4.88
CA LEU A 80 9.86 -13.00 5.88
C LEU A 80 10.04 -14.45 5.43
N ASP A 81 10.22 -15.36 6.38
CA ASP A 81 10.16 -16.80 6.14
C ASP A 81 8.70 -17.29 6.05
N GLU A 82 8.50 -18.60 5.88
CA GLU A 82 7.17 -19.19 5.76
C GLU A 82 6.33 -19.10 7.04
N GLU A 83 6.98 -18.87 8.19
CA GLU A 83 6.34 -18.69 9.49
C GLU A 83 6.04 -17.21 9.79
N GLY A 84 6.52 -16.29 8.95
CA GLY A 84 6.35 -14.86 9.10
C GLY A 84 7.44 -14.18 9.93
N ASN A 85 8.55 -14.86 10.24
CA ASN A 85 9.67 -14.27 10.95
C ASN A 85 10.61 -13.53 10.00
N LEU A 86 11.30 -12.50 10.51
CA LEU A 86 12.29 -11.75 9.74
C LEU A 86 13.47 -12.65 9.33
N VAL A 87 13.73 -12.72 8.03
CA VAL A 87 14.94 -13.36 7.51
C VAL A 87 16.12 -12.43 7.78
N LEU A 88 17.19 -12.95 8.36
CA LEU A 88 18.42 -12.19 8.61
C LEU A 88 19.48 -12.50 7.53
N ASP A 89 20.34 -11.54 7.25
CA ASP A 89 21.53 -11.73 6.43
C ASP A 89 22.69 -12.32 7.26
N LYS A 90 23.81 -12.58 6.58
CA LYS A 90 25.03 -13.16 7.18
C LYS A 90 25.62 -12.31 8.32
N ASP A 91 25.30 -11.03 8.36
CA ASP A 91 25.80 -10.06 9.32
C ASP A 91 24.78 -9.82 10.46
N GLY A 92 23.66 -10.57 10.46
CA GLY A 92 22.61 -10.51 11.47
C GLY A 92 21.57 -9.39 11.26
N ASN A 93 21.62 -8.67 10.14
CA ASN A 93 20.66 -7.61 9.85
C ASN A 93 19.43 -8.16 9.12
N THR A 94 18.29 -7.47 9.22
CA THR A 94 17.10 -7.83 8.44
C THR A 94 17.40 -7.83 6.94
N LYS A 95 17.21 -8.98 6.30
CA LYS A 95 17.32 -9.11 4.85
C LYS A 95 16.21 -8.29 4.19
N LEU A 96 16.62 -7.41 3.28
CA LEU A 96 15.71 -6.57 2.51
C LEU A 96 15.61 -7.07 1.07
N GLY A 97 14.45 -6.89 0.46
CA GLY A 97 14.16 -7.34 -0.90
C GLY A 97 12.91 -6.66 -1.49
N PRO A 98 12.32 -7.24 -2.54
CA PRO A 98 11.07 -6.77 -3.12
C PRO A 98 9.84 -7.20 -2.31
N GLU A 99 8.68 -6.63 -2.65
CA GLU A 99 7.38 -7.27 -2.36
C GLU A 99 7.29 -8.58 -3.16
N MET A 100 6.86 -9.64 -2.48
CA MET A 100 6.75 -11.01 -2.99
C MET A 100 5.31 -11.54 -2.95
N SER A 101 4.36 -10.77 -2.44
CA SER A 101 2.95 -11.18 -2.35
C SER A 101 2.02 -10.02 -2.68
N ALA A 102 0.92 -10.32 -3.38
CA ALA A 102 -0.18 -9.36 -3.55
C ALA A 102 -0.74 -8.89 -2.21
N LYS A 103 -0.68 -9.72 -1.16
CA LYS A 103 -1.08 -9.35 0.20
C LYS A 103 -0.25 -8.16 0.70
N GLN A 104 1.06 -8.18 0.50
CA GLN A 104 1.95 -7.09 0.93
C GLN A 104 1.57 -5.76 0.29
N ALA A 105 1.39 -5.74 -1.04
CA ALA A 105 0.97 -4.54 -1.75
C ALA A 105 -0.41 -4.05 -1.28
N VAL A 106 -1.41 -4.93 -1.21
CA VAL A 106 -2.77 -4.55 -0.79
C VAL A 106 -2.78 -4.04 0.67
N THR A 107 -2.13 -4.74 1.58
CA THR A 107 -2.01 -4.35 3.00
C THR A 107 -1.31 -3.00 3.14
N ARG A 108 -0.24 -2.76 2.36
CA ARG A 108 0.46 -1.47 2.32
C ARG A 108 -0.49 -0.33 1.97
N LEU A 109 -1.35 -0.51 0.95
CA LEU A 109 -2.31 0.52 0.53
C LEU A 109 -3.42 0.71 1.58
N ALA A 110 -4.17 -0.36 1.87
CA ALA A 110 -5.35 -0.29 2.73
C ALA A 110 -5.00 0.15 4.16
N GLY A 111 -3.92 -0.38 4.72
CA GLY A 111 -3.47 -0.03 6.06
C GLY A 111 -2.91 1.38 6.16
N CYS A 112 -2.23 1.88 5.12
CA CYS A 112 -1.79 3.28 5.11
C CYS A 112 -2.98 4.26 5.03
N TRP A 113 -4.01 3.95 4.24
CA TRP A 113 -5.22 4.77 4.18
C TRP A 113 -5.97 4.77 5.50
N ARG A 114 -6.10 3.61 6.16
CA ARG A 114 -6.64 3.53 7.52
C ARG A 114 -5.83 4.41 8.47
N TRP A 115 -4.51 4.25 8.50
CA TRP A 115 -3.62 5.00 9.39
C TRP A 115 -3.76 6.52 9.19
N TRP A 116 -3.87 6.99 7.95
CA TRP A 116 -4.17 8.40 7.67
C TRP A 116 -5.55 8.80 8.19
N GLY A 117 -6.57 7.99 7.95
CA GLY A 117 -7.93 8.26 8.43
C GLY A 117 -8.00 8.36 9.96
N GLU A 118 -7.35 7.45 10.68
CA GLU A 118 -7.22 7.51 12.14
C GLU A 118 -6.50 8.78 12.60
N LYS A 119 -5.34 9.06 12.01
CA LYS A 119 -4.51 10.22 12.34
C LYS A 119 -5.25 11.55 12.18
N TYR A 120 -6.16 11.65 11.21
CA TYR A 120 -6.92 12.87 10.94
C TYR A 120 -8.37 12.82 11.43
N GLY A 121 -8.74 11.81 12.23
CA GLY A 121 -10.06 11.74 12.89
C GLY A 121 -11.23 11.46 11.96
N TYR A 122 -11.03 10.67 10.90
CA TYR A 122 -12.06 10.37 9.91
C TYR A 122 -13.08 9.35 10.40
N PHE A 123 -12.69 8.42 11.28
CA PHE A 123 -13.53 7.31 11.72
C PHE A 123 -14.24 7.62 13.04
N ALA A 124 -15.45 7.10 13.23
CA ALA A 124 -16.19 7.25 14.49
C ALA A 124 -15.55 6.47 15.64
N SER A 125 -14.90 5.34 15.32
CA SER A 125 -14.24 4.45 16.27
C SER A 125 -13.05 3.72 15.62
N GLU A 126 -12.20 3.10 16.43
CA GLU A 126 -11.14 2.20 15.95
C GLU A 126 -11.73 0.96 15.24
N GLU A 127 -12.92 0.52 15.67
CA GLU A 127 -13.64 -0.57 15.03
C GLU A 127 -14.06 -0.18 13.59
N ASP A 128 -14.53 1.05 13.38
CA ASP A 128 -14.85 1.56 12.04
C ASP A 128 -13.61 1.68 11.15
N ALA A 129 -12.47 2.06 11.72
CA ALA A 129 -11.18 2.10 11.02
C ALA A 129 -10.74 0.69 10.57
N GLN A 130 -10.90 -0.31 11.44
CA GLN A 130 -10.61 -1.71 11.10
C GLN A 130 -11.57 -2.23 10.02
N LYS A 131 -12.88 -1.98 10.16
CA LYS A 131 -13.87 -2.34 9.14
C LYS A 131 -13.54 -1.74 7.77
N PHE A 132 -13.10 -0.48 7.74
CA PHE A 132 -12.64 0.16 6.51
C PHE A 132 -11.46 -0.60 5.88
N GLN A 133 -10.43 -0.90 6.67
CA GLN A 133 -9.27 -1.63 6.16
C GLN A 133 -9.68 -3.02 5.64
N ASP A 134 -10.53 -3.73 6.35
CA ASP A 134 -10.96 -5.09 6.00
C ASP A 134 -11.70 -5.10 4.65
N GLU A 135 -12.70 -4.22 4.49
CA GLU A 135 -13.49 -4.11 3.25
C GLU A 135 -12.62 -3.68 2.07
N ILE A 136 -11.77 -2.67 2.25
CA ILE A 136 -10.87 -2.19 1.19
C ILE A 136 -9.84 -3.26 0.80
N THR A 137 -9.27 -3.97 1.79
CA THR A 137 -8.34 -5.09 1.55
C THR A 137 -9.01 -6.13 0.66
N TYR A 138 -10.22 -6.57 1.06
CA TYR A 138 -10.99 -7.55 0.29
C TYR A 138 -11.29 -7.05 -1.14
N MET A 139 -11.80 -5.82 -1.28
CA MET A 139 -12.16 -5.26 -2.58
C MET A 139 -10.95 -5.11 -3.51
N LEU A 140 -9.78 -4.72 -2.99
CA LEU A 140 -8.54 -4.60 -3.77
C LEU A 140 -8.05 -5.96 -4.25
N ILE A 141 -7.93 -6.94 -3.35
CA ILE A 141 -7.35 -8.25 -3.66
C ILE A 141 -8.27 -9.07 -4.58
N THR A 142 -9.58 -8.85 -4.53
CA THR A 142 -10.57 -9.46 -5.43
C THR A 142 -10.82 -8.63 -6.69
N GLN A 143 -10.08 -7.53 -6.90
CA GLN A 143 -10.15 -6.66 -8.07
C GLN A 143 -11.53 -6.00 -8.29
N MET A 144 -12.32 -5.81 -7.21
CA MET A 144 -13.57 -5.05 -7.23
C MET A 144 -13.34 -3.54 -7.32
N VAL A 145 -12.20 -3.08 -6.81
CA VAL A 145 -11.76 -1.68 -6.91
C VAL A 145 -10.26 -1.64 -7.19
N ALA A 146 -9.83 -0.60 -7.91
CA ALA A 146 -8.43 -0.30 -8.12
C ALA A 146 -8.22 1.22 -8.08
N PRO A 147 -7.29 1.74 -7.26
CA PRO A 147 -6.92 3.15 -7.31
C PRO A 147 -6.04 3.44 -8.54
N ASN A 148 -5.83 4.73 -8.83
CA ASN A 148 -4.90 5.15 -9.87
C ASN A 148 -3.46 4.65 -9.61
N SER A 149 -2.65 4.51 -10.66
CA SER A 149 -1.31 3.91 -10.59
C SER A 149 -0.35 4.56 -9.56
N PRO A 150 -0.30 5.90 -9.39
CA PRO A 150 0.51 6.52 -8.34
C PRO A 150 0.26 6.01 -6.92
N GLN A 151 -0.96 5.60 -6.59
CA GLN A 151 -1.27 4.99 -5.29
C GLN A 151 -0.53 3.68 -5.10
N TRP A 152 -0.53 2.81 -6.13
CA TRP A 152 0.19 1.54 -6.09
C TRP A 152 1.69 1.73 -5.90
N PHE A 153 2.28 2.72 -6.56
CA PHE A 153 3.72 2.98 -6.51
C PHE A 153 4.19 3.56 -5.17
N ASN A 154 3.43 4.49 -4.58
CA ASN A 154 3.96 5.37 -3.55
C ASN A 154 3.27 5.25 -2.19
N THR A 155 2.00 4.85 -2.14
CA THR A 155 1.22 4.85 -0.90
C THR A 155 1.77 3.81 0.07
N GLY A 156 1.92 4.19 1.33
CA GLY A 156 2.27 3.28 2.42
C GLY A 156 3.72 2.78 2.45
N LEU A 157 4.62 3.17 1.53
CA LEU A 157 6.01 2.72 1.58
C LEU A 157 6.73 3.11 2.87
N LYS A 158 6.55 4.37 3.32
CA LYS A 158 7.06 4.83 4.61
C LYS A 158 6.37 4.16 5.79
N TRP A 159 5.06 3.99 5.71
CA TRP A 159 4.25 3.43 6.79
C TRP A 159 4.52 1.94 7.02
N ALA A 160 4.51 1.13 5.96
CA ALA A 160 4.67 -0.33 6.05
C ALA A 160 6.14 -0.76 6.20
N TYR A 161 7.07 -0.07 5.55
CA TYR A 161 8.45 -0.54 5.40
C TYR A 161 9.51 0.46 5.85
N ASN A 162 9.10 1.60 6.43
CA ASN A 162 9.99 2.72 6.79
C ASN A 162 10.83 3.26 5.61
N ILE A 163 10.41 2.99 4.36
CA ILE A 163 11.12 3.44 3.16
C ILE A 163 10.86 4.92 2.94
N THR A 164 11.93 5.71 2.96
CA THR A 164 11.96 7.10 2.47
C THR A 164 12.54 7.15 1.06
N GLY A 165 12.66 8.34 0.48
CA GLY A 165 13.33 8.53 -0.79
C GLY A 165 13.86 9.95 -0.94
N ARG A 166 14.76 10.18 -1.89
CA ARG A 166 15.25 11.54 -2.15
C ARG A 166 14.08 12.47 -2.48
N PRO A 167 14.07 13.73 -2.00
CA PRO A 167 13.01 14.67 -2.31
C PRO A 167 12.82 14.80 -3.83
N GLN A 168 11.59 14.67 -4.30
CA GLN A 168 11.23 14.71 -5.73
C GLN A 168 10.60 16.05 -6.15
N GLY A 169 10.57 17.03 -5.25
CA GLY A 169 10.08 18.37 -5.55
C GLY A 169 8.56 18.56 -5.46
N HIS A 170 7.82 17.58 -4.95
CA HIS A 170 6.38 17.74 -4.70
C HIS A 170 6.10 18.51 -3.42
N TYR A 171 4.89 19.08 -3.38
CA TYR A 171 4.37 19.86 -2.27
C TYR A 171 3.14 19.17 -1.69
N TYR A 172 2.86 19.43 -0.42
CA TYR A 172 1.64 19.01 0.24
C TYR A 172 1.02 20.19 1.00
N ALA A 173 -0.30 20.20 1.10
CA ALA A 173 -1.01 21.09 2.01
C ALA A 173 -1.06 20.43 3.40
N ASP A 174 -0.59 21.13 4.42
CA ASP A 174 -0.72 20.66 5.79
C ASP A 174 -2.20 20.72 6.22
N PRO A 175 -2.81 19.59 6.64
CA PRO A 175 -4.26 19.54 6.88
C PRO A 175 -4.70 20.30 8.14
N LEU A 176 -3.77 20.68 9.03
CA LEU A 176 -4.09 21.43 10.25
C LEU A 176 -3.97 22.94 10.04
N THR A 177 -2.98 23.36 9.26
CA THR A 177 -2.66 24.79 9.06
C THR A 177 -3.11 25.32 7.69
N GLY A 178 -3.39 24.42 6.73
CA GLY A 178 -3.67 24.77 5.34
C GLY A 178 -2.44 25.24 4.53
N GLN A 179 -1.26 25.32 5.16
CA GLN A 179 -0.06 25.83 4.50
C GLN A 179 0.52 24.80 3.54
N VAL A 180 0.92 25.27 2.35
CA VAL A 180 1.60 24.43 1.37
C VAL A 180 3.10 24.41 1.69
N SER A 181 3.64 23.21 1.90
CA SER A 181 5.06 22.98 2.20
C SER A 181 5.67 21.99 1.21
N LYS A 182 6.97 22.14 0.96
CA LYS A 182 7.72 21.18 0.16
C LYS A 182 7.93 19.89 0.96
N SER A 183 7.75 18.73 0.32
CA SER A 183 8.04 17.46 1.00
C SER A 183 9.55 17.27 1.19
N GLU A 184 9.94 16.81 2.39
CA GLU A 184 11.33 16.52 2.75
C GLU A 184 11.85 15.26 2.05
N ASP A 185 10.97 14.30 1.77
CA ASP A 185 11.30 13.03 1.15
C ASP A 185 10.18 12.52 0.23
N ALA A 186 10.45 11.47 -0.54
CA ALA A 186 9.54 10.99 -1.56
C ALA A 186 8.26 10.29 -1.03
N TYR A 187 8.27 9.74 0.18
CA TYR A 187 7.30 8.73 0.63
C TYR A 187 6.68 9.01 2.01
N THR A 188 7.18 9.95 2.80
CA THR A 188 6.50 10.39 4.05
C THR A 188 5.23 11.18 3.74
N ARG A 189 5.26 12.00 2.69
CA ARG A 189 4.10 12.70 2.11
C ARG A 189 4.04 12.36 0.61
N PRO A 190 3.74 11.09 0.25
CA PRO A 190 3.89 10.62 -1.11
C PRO A 190 3.00 11.42 -2.06
N GLN A 191 3.42 11.59 -3.31
CA GLN A 191 2.56 12.08 -4.40
C GLN A 191 1.76 10.90 -4.98
N PRO A 192 0.48 10.72 -4.61
CA PRO A 192 -0.29 9.53 -4.96
C PRO A 192 -1.50 9.91 -5.82
N HIS A 193 -1.39 11.02 -6.55
CA HIS A 193 -2.41 11.58 -7.45
C HIS A 193 -1.88 11.55 -8.88
N ALA A 194 -2.72 11.16 -9.84
CA ALA A 194 -2.34 11.06 -11.25
C ALA A 194 -2.55 12.35 -12.04
N CYS A 195 -3.37 13.27 -11.54
CA CYS A 195 -3.82 14.45 -12.27
C CYS A 195 -3.42 15.72 -11.52
N PHE A 196 -2.87 16.70 -12.24
CA PHE A 196 -2.49 18.01 -11.72
C PHE A 196 -2.95 19.09 -12.68
N ILE A 197 -3.43 20.20 -12.12
CA ILE A 197 -3.75 21.40 -12.90
C ILE A 197 -2.57 22.36 -12.73
N GLN A 198 -1.98 22.77 -13.84
CA GLN A 198 -0.89 23.74 -13.89
C GLN A 198 -1.37 25.00 -14.60
N HIS A 199 -1.09 26.16 -14.02
CA HIS A 199 -1.29 27.43 -14.71
C HIS A 199 -0.03 27.73 -15.53
N ILE A 200 -0.17 27.87 -16.84
CA ILE A 200 0.90 28.35 -17.71
C ILE A 200 0.86 29.87 -17.68
N LYS A 201 1.99 30.50 -17.30
CA LYS A 201 2.15 31.95 -17.39
C LYS A 201 2.64 32.34 -18.78
#